data_AF-A0A934EQ64-F1
#
_entry.id   AF-A0A934EQ64-F1
#
_cell.length_a   1.000
_cell.length_b   1.000
_cell.length_c   1.000
_cell.angle_alpha   90.00
_cell.angle_beta   90.00
_cell.angle_gamma   90.00
#
_symmetry.space_group_name_H-M   'P 1'
#
loop_
_entity.id
_entity.type
_entity.pdbx_description
1 polymer ?
#
loop_
_entity_poly.entity_id
_entity_poly.type
_entity_poly.pdbx_seq_one_letter_code
_entity_poly.pdbx_strand_id
1 'polypeptide(L)'
;MKTLSWKKMAVIIIPALMLGVSLLLYACGSGGGSGGGSDRNDGAGSSAAGAGTLYITDAPIDTYQQVILTVYSVEFEKPDGTRVVIFSDAAGITYDVSKLVGILSKLPNASIPAGVYSKVFTTIGSEVVLVDSLGAPVAPNPIVAANAWTTCIADKCTIEIAQSVTVVNNQSVVLDFDLKSFDYDPATNTVTAKLALQESCSASQRYFEEKEDDFELKGTIQTKAAGGFDITVTKAEHFMPDSNMVTVTVSGNTLFTCDGDDSLISCGISAYDDLQAGMTVEIHGQWDGQKMVANEVAVDNDNDIKSSGAASCSSGCTGPDRSATGYTGLTVQKEIKANTFSFDPSGYAISVSGKTLLITKETVIELDAGDEESYICPDKIPSSAREMEAEYSQGLDSENNQVFIARKISFEL
;
A
#
# COMPACT_ATOMS: atom_id res chain seq x y z
N MET A 1 29.09 -16.30 -51.68
CA MET A 1 28.30 -15.65 -52.75
C MET A 1 26.84 -15.64 -52.34
N LYS A 2 26.29 -14.43 -52.20
CA LYS A 2 24.89 -13.98 -52.29
C LYS A 2 23.75 -14.97 -51.94
N THR A 3 23.08 -14.60 -50.84
CA THR A 3 21.71 -14.94 -50.42
C THR A 3 20.69 -14.83 -51.55
N LEU A 4 19.86 -15.86 -51.73
CA LEU A 4 18.64 -15.80 -52.55
C LEU A 4 17.44 -15.41 -51.67
N SER A 5 16.81 -14.28 -52.00
CA SER A 5 15.49 -13.90 -51.49
C SER A 5 14.39 -14.62 -52.28
N TRP A 6 13.31 -15.06 -51.64
CA TRP A 6 12.06 -15.36 -52.34
C TRP A 6 10.91 -14.54 -51.75
N LYS A 7 10.34 -13.69 -52.61
CA LYS A 7 9.16 -12.87 -52.40
C LYS A 7 7.88 -13.74 -52.38
N LYS A 8 6.93 -13.35 -51.51
CA LYS A 8 5.47 -13.25 -51.73
C LYS A 8 4.83 -14.17 -52.79
N MET A 9 3.86 -14.99 -52.38
CA MET A 9 2.45 -14.96 -52.88
C MET A 9 1.62 -16.18 -52.44
N ALA A 10 0.30 -15.96 -52.40
CA ALA A 10 -0.86 -16.84 -52.14
C ALA A 10 -1.39 -16.68 -50.70
N VAL A 11 -2.45 -15.91 -50.38
CA VAL A 11 -3.78 -15.73 -51.00
C VAL A 11 -4.48 -17.06 -51.29
N ILE A 12 -5.19 -17.59 -50.29
CA ILE A 12 -6.47 -18.30 -50.43
C ILE A 12 -7.38 -17.89 -49.26
N ILE A 13 -8.67 -17.74 -49.57
CA ILE A 13 -9.74 -17.02 -48.89
C ILE A 13 -10.87 -18.04 -48.58
N ILE A 14 -11.51 -17.93 -47.38
CA ILE A 14 -12.91 -18.32 -47.00
C ILE A 14 -13.23 -19.82 -46.74
N PRO A 15 -14.17 -20.23 -45.83
CA PRO A 15 -14.68 -19.65 -44.55
C PRO A 15 -15.15 -20.70 -43.48
N ALA A 16 -15.71 -20.20 -42.37
CA ALA A 16 -16.89 -20.73 -41.63
C ALA A 16 -16.94 -22.20 -41.14
N LEU A 17 -16.68 -22.42 -39.83
CA LEU A 17 -17.41 -23.40 -39.00
C LEU A 17 -16.97 -23.26 -37.54
N MET A 18 -17.85 -22.78 -36.65
CA MET A 18 -17.92 -23.13 -35.22
C MET A 18 -18.96 -22.21 -34.55
N LEU A 19 -20.22 -22.46 -34.92
CA LEU A 19 -21.41 -22.04 -34.20
C LEU A 19 -22.04 -23.32 -33.66
N GLY A 20 -22.24 -23.40 -32.34
CA GLY A 20 -23.16 -24.37 -31.72
C GLY A 20 -22.51 -25.50 -30.93
N VAL A 21 -22.43 -25.33 -29.61
CA VAL A 21 -22.77 -26.41 -28.67
C VAL A 21 -23.71 -25.85 -27.61
N SER A 22 -24.94 -26.31 -27.74
CA SER A 22 -26.14 -26.18 -26.90
C SER A 22 -25.89 -26.43 -25.42
N LEU A 23 -26.47 -25.66 -24.50
CA LEU A 23 -27.86 -25.83 -24.02
C LEU A 23 -28.19 -27.29 -23.70
N LEU A 24 -27.84 -27.72 -22.50
CA LEU A 24 -28.39 -28.89 -21.81
C LEU A 24 -28.22 -28.61 -20.31
N LEU A 25 -29.31 -28.28 -19.62
CA LEU A 25 -29.61 -28.67 -18.24
C LEU A 25 -30.98 -28.03 -17.87
N TYR A 26 -32.05 -28.72 -18.25
CA TYR A 26 -33.38 -28.55 -17.67
C TYR A 26 -33.94 -29.93 -17.32
N ALA A 27 -34.57 -30.01 -16.15
CA ALA A 27 -35.46 -31.05 -15.64
C ALA A 27 -34.84 -32.36 -15.10
N CYS A 28 -34.99 -32.59 -13.80
CA CYS A 28 -35.94 -33.57 -13.24
C CYS A 28 -35.87 -33.54 -11.69
N GLY A 29 -37.02 -33.42 -11.01
CA GLY A 29 -37.04 -33.47 -9.54
C GLY A 29 -38.36 -33.09 -8.89
N SER A 30 -39.47 -33.72 -9.31
CA SER A 30 -40.73 -33.75 -8.56
C SER A 30 -40.67 -34.83 -7.47
N GLY A 31 -41.07 -34.50 -6.24
CA GLY A 31 -41.30 -35.48 -5.18
C GLY A 31 -42.02 -34.88 -3.98
N GLY A 32 -43.30 -35.19 -3.83
CA GLY A 32 -44.14 -34.79 -2.69
C GLY A 32 -43.89 -35.62 -1.42
N GLY A 33 -44.28 -35.06 -0.27
CA GLY A 33 -44.21 -35.73 1.03
C GLY A 33 -45.10 -35.04 2.05
N SER A 34 -46.00 -35.83 2.63
CA SER A 34 -47.11 -35.50 3.51
C SER A 34 -46.70 -35.04 4.92
N GLY A 35 -47.46 -34.08 5.46
CA GLY A 35 -48.11 -34.09 6.79
C GLY A 35 -47.28 -34.36 8.05
N GLY A 36 -47.34 -33.43 9.00
CA GLY A 36 -47.00 -33.70 10.40
C GLY A 36 -46.70 -32.42 11.17
N GLY A 37 -47.72 -31.89 11.85
CA GLY A 37 -47.54 -30.78 12.79
C GLY A 37 -46.73 -31.22 14.01
N SER A 38 -45.83 -30.36 14.46
CA SER A 38 -45.43 -30.24 15.86
C SER A 38 -44.78 -28.88 16.05
N ASP A 39 -45.25 -28.17 17.07
CA ASP A 39 -44.79 -26.85 17.51
C ASP A 39 -43.26 -26.77 17.62
N ARG A 40 -42.68 -25.82 16.89
CA ARG A 40 -41.35 -25.28 17.19
C ARG A 40 -41.46 -23.76 17.20
N ASN A 41 -41.16 -23.19 18.37
CA ASN A 41 -40.83 -21.79 18.52
C ASN A 41 -39.59 -21.51 17.66
N ASP A 42 -39.79 -21.13 16.41
CA ASP A 42 -38.75 -20.51 15.60
C ASP A 42 -38.55 -19.09 16.14
N GLY A 43 -37.68 -18.97 17.13
CA GLY A 43 -37.04 -17.72 17.45
C GLY A 43 -36.37 -17.23 16.17
N ALA A 44 -36.90 -16.15 15.60
CA ALA A 44 -36.35 -15.46 14.44
C ALA A 44 -34.89 -15.09 14.74
N GLY A 45 -33.98 -15.99 14.36
CA GLY A 45 -32.56 -15.70 14.27
C GLY A 45 -32.41 -14.64 13.20
N SER A 46 -32.30 -13.38 13.63
CA SER A 46 -31.83 -12.30 12.78
C SER A 46 -30.42 -12.72 12.34
N SER A 47 -30.32 -13.30 11.15
CA SER A 47 -29.04 -13.46 10.47
C SER A 47 -28.46 -12.05 10.42
N ALA A 48 -27.47 -11.79 11.26
CA ALA A 48 -26.76 -10.52 11.29
C ALA A 48 -26.20 -10.33 9.87
N ALA A 49 -26.88 -9.49 9.08
CA ALA A 49 -26.40 -9.13 7.76
C ALA A 49 -25.04 -8.46 8.00
N GLY A 50 -23.97 -9.07 7.49
CA GLY A 50 -22.65 -8.48 7.65
C GLY A 50 -22.62 -7.12 6.96
N ALA A 51 -21.91 -6.20 7.59
CA ALA A 51 -21.71 -4.86 7.08
C ALA A 51 -20.31 -4.73 6.49
N GLY A 52 -20.20 -4.05 5.37
CA GLY A 52 -18.96 -3.48 4.89
C GLY A 52 -18.61 -2.18 5.62
N THR A 53 -17.36 -1.76 5.53
CA THR A 53 -16.87 -0.47 6.07
C THR A 53 -16.63 0.51 4.93
N LEU A 54 -16.90 1.80 5.16
CA LEU A 54 -16.61 2.88 4.21
C LEU A 54 -15.37 3.66 4.65
N TYR A 55 -14.43 3.80 3.72
CA TYR A 55 -13.23 4.63 3.87
C TYR A 55 -13.24 5.76 2.84
N ILE A 56 -12.47 6.80 3.14
CA ILE A 56 -12.12 7.86 2.20
C ILE A 56 -10.60 7.86 2.02
N THR A 57 -10.14 8.16 0.81
CA THR A 57 -8.71 8.26 0.46
C THR A 57 -8.52 9.31 -0.63
N ASP A 58 -7.28 9.56 -0.99
CA ASP A 58 -6.93 10.28 -2.21
C ASP A 58 -5.55 9.84 -2.76
N ALA A 59 -5.18 10.31 -3.95
CA ALA A 59 -3.87 10.14 -4.59
C ALA A 59 -3.03 11.43 -4.53
N PRO A 60 -1.68 11.35 -4.53
CA PRO A 60 -0.84 12.53 -4.36
C PRO A 60 -1.01 13.58 -5.47
N ILE A 61 -0.94 14.85 -5.07
CA ILE A 61 -0.91 16.01 -5.97
C ILE A 61 0.08 17.07 -5.44
N ASP A 62 0.98 17.54 -6.30
CA ASP A 62 1.98 18.57 -5.94
C ASP A 62 1.45 20.00 -6.04
N THR A 63 0.27 20.18 -6.63
CA THR A 63 -0.29 21.51 -6.94
C THR A 63 -0.78 22.26 -5.71
N TYR A 64 -1.27 21.54 -4.70
CA TYR A 64 -1.88 22.13 -3.49
C TYR A 64 -1.25 21.52 -2.24
N GLN A 65 -0.92 22.38 -1.28
CA GLN A 65 -0.47 21.92 0.03
C GLN A 65 -1.65 21.38 0.85
N GLN A 66 -2.83 21.99 0.74
CA GLN A 66 -4.04 21.57 1.46
C GLN A 66 -5.26 21.66 0.57
N VAL A 67 -6.12 20.66 0.65
CA VAL A 67 -7.45 20.66 0.04
C VAL A 67 -8.45 20.22 1.10
N ILE A 68 -9.16 21.18 1.68
CA ILE A 68 -10.06 20.91 2.81
C ILE A 68 -11.51 20.97 2.32
N LEU A 69 -12.25 19.88 2.54
CA LEU A 69 -13.67 19.76 2.22
C LEU A 69 -14.44 19.19 3.40
N THR A 70 -15.75 19.44 3.44
CA THR A 70 -16.64 18.93 4.50
C THR A 70 -17.61 17.91 3.92
N VAL A 71 -17.63 16.70 4.44
CA VAL A 71 -18.54 15.61 4.02
C VAL A 71 -19.74 15.55 4.96
N TYR A 72 -20.95 15.64 4.43
CA TYR A 72 -22.20 15.61 5.19
C TYR A 72 -22.91 14.26 5.14
N SER A 73 -22.97 13.62 3.98
CA SER A 73 -23.63 12.31 3.85
C SER A 73 -23.03 11.47 2.74
N VAL A 74 -23.15 10.15 2.91
CA VAL A 74 -22.91 9.17 1.86
C VAL A 74 -24.11 8.23 1.80
N GLU A 75 -24.71 8.11 0.63
CA GLU A 75 -25.86 7.26 0.35
C GLU A 75 -25.54 6.31 -0.80
N PHE A 76 -26.00 5.08 -0.71
CA PHE A 76 -25.88 4.10 -1.77
C PHE A 76 -27.28 3.80 -2.32
N GLU A 77 -27.43 3.74 -3.63
CA GLU A 77 -28.70 3.43 -4.29
C GLU A 77 -28.67 2.01 -4.84
N LYS A 78 -29.71 1.25 -4.54
CA LYS A 78 -29.91 -0.11 -5.05
C LYS A 78 -30.45 -0.07 -6.48
N PRO A 79 -30.36 -1.17 -7.25
CA PRO A 79 -30.94 -1.26 -8.60
C PRO A 79 -32.44 -0.95 -8.69
N ASP A 80 -33.20 -1.06 -7.59
CA ASP A 80 -34.62 -0.72 -7.53
C ASP A 80 -34.89 0.78 -7.25
N GLY A 81 -33.85 1.61 -7.15
CA GLY A 81 -33.92 3.03 -6.85
C GLY A 81 -34.00 3.37 -5.35
N THR A 82 -33.99 2.37 -4.46
CA THR A 82 -34.00 2.59 -3.01
C THR A 82 -32.63 3.10 -2.55
N ARG A 83 -32.62 4.21 -1.80
CA ARG A 83 -31.42 4.75 -1.18
C ARG A 83 -31.21 4.25 0.24
N VAL A 84 -29.97 3.95 0.59
CA VAL A 84 -29.51 3.54 1.91
C VAL A 84 -28.48 4.56 2.39
N VAL A 85 -28.77 5.24 3.49
CA VAL A 85 -27.82 6.17 4.12
C VAL A 85 -26.75 5.36 4.84
N ILE A 86 -25.51 5.50 4.39
CA ILE A 86 -24.35 4.83 4.99
C ILE A 86 -23.71 5.72 6.05
N PHE A 87 -23.65 7.02 5.77
CA PHE A 87 -23.09 8.03 6.65
C PHE A 87 -23.96 9.29 6.56
N SER A 88 -24.17 9.95 7.70
CA SER A 88 -24.82 11.26 7.75
C SER A 88 -24.42 11.99 9.03
N ASP A 89 -23.97 13.23 8.89
CA ASP A 89 -23.73 14.17 9.97
C ASP A 89 -24.30 15.55 9.58
N ALA A 90 -25.13 16.13 10.45
CA ALA A 90 -25.75 17.43 10.20
C ALA A 90 -24.71 18.57 10.20
N ALA A 91 -23.66 18.47 11.01
CA ALA A 91 -22.54 19.41 11.05
C ALA A 91 -21.52 19.13 9.93
N GLY A 92 -21.48 17.89 9.45
CA GLY A 92 -20.48 17.41 8.51
C GLY A 92 -19.13 17.16 9.18
N ILE A 93 -18.28 16.39 8.50
CA ILE A 93 -16.92 16.11 8.94
C ILE A 93 -15.96 16.71 7.93
N THR A 94 -15.06 17.57 8.42
CA THR A 94 -14.05 18.22 7.61
C THR A 94 -12.82 17.34 7.47
N TYR A 95 -12.37 17.16 6.22
CA TYR A 95 -11.18 16.41 5.86
C TYR A 95 -10.23 17.28 5.06
N ASP A 96 -8.95 17.21 5.39
CA ASP A 96 -7.87 17.67 4.51
C ASP A 96 -7.51 16.49 3.59
N VAL A 97 -8.13 16.43 2.41
CA VAL A 97 -8.03 15.25 1.54
C VAL A 97 -6.64 15.10 0.91
N SER A 98 -5.84 16.18 0.84
CA SER A 98 -4.43 16.05 0.42
C SER A 98 -3.55 15.35 1.47
N LYS A 99 -4.04 15.16 2.70
CA LYS A 99 -3.40 14.34 3.72
C LYS A 99 -3.90 12.89 3.74
N LEU A 100 -4.85 12.55 2.88
CA LEU A 100 -5.37 11.19 2.74
C LEU A 100 -4.66 10.40 1.65
N VAL A 101 -3.54 10.93 1.14
CA VAL A 101 -2.67 10.25 0.17
C VAL A 101 -2.18 8.94 0.77
N GLY A 102 -2.66 7.83 0.23
CA GLY A 102 -2.38 6.49 0.75
C GLY A 102 -3.00 6.19 2.13
N ILE A 103 -3.75 7.10 2.75
CA ILE A 103 -4.33 6.89 4.09
C ILE A 103 -5.83 6.62 3.96
N LEU A 104 -6.24 5.41 4.32
CA LEU A 104 -7.64 5.04 4.47
C LEU A 104 -8.21 5.62 5.78
N SER A 105 -8.92 6.75 5.68
CA SER A 105 -9.65 7.28 6.84
C SER A 105 -11.06 6.70 6.88
N LYS A 106 -11.40 6.01 7.98
CA LYS A 106 -12.73 5.44 8.18
C LYS A 106 -13.75 6.55 8.45
N LEU A 107 -14.88 6.52 7.73
CA LEU A 107 -16.01 7.40 8.07
C LEU A 107 -16.67 6.91 9.37
N PRO A 108 -16.82 7.76 10.40
CA PRO A 108 -17.39 7.35 11.67
C PRO A 108 -18.80 6.77 11.53
N ASN A 109 -19.05 5.63 12.17
CA ASN A 109 -20.33 4.92 12.15
C ASN A 109 -20.82 4.48 10.76
N ALA A 110 -19.98 4.56 9.73
CA ALA A 110 -20.33 4.12 8.40
C ALA A 110 -20.37 2.58 8.34
N SER A 111 -21.53 2.05 7.94
CA SER A 111 -21.79 0.62 7.84
C SER A 111 -22.61 0.36 6.58
N ILE A 112 -22.04 -0.37 5.62
CA ILE A 112 -22.68 -0.65 4.33
C ILE A 112 -23.34 -2.03 4.39
N PRO A 113 -24.68 -2.15 4.35
CA PRO A 113 -25.30 -3.46 4.32
C PRO A 113 -24.83 -4.25 3.09
N ALA A 114 -24.59 -5.55 3.26
CA ALA A 114 -24.29 -6.42 2.12
C ALA A 114 -25.41 -6.34 1.06
N GLY A 115 -25.02 -6.26 -0.21
CA GLY A 115 -25.96 -6.07 -1.32
C GLY A 115 -25.31 -5.50 -2.57
N VAL A 116 -26.11 -5.39 -3.62
CA VAL A 116 -25.71 -4.75 -4.89
C VAL A 116 -26.26 -3.33 -4.91
N TYR A 117 -25.41 -2.39 -5.29
CA TYR A 117 -25.72 -0.97 -5.43
C TYR A 117 -25.34 -0.53 -6.84
N SER A 118 -26.13 0.36 -7.44
CA SER A 118 -25.93 0.89 -8.78
C SER A 118 -25.27 2.27 -8.79
N LYS A 119 -25.39 3.01 -7.68
CA LYS A 119 -24.84 4.37 -7.55
C LYS A 119 -24.45 4.69 -6.12
N VAL A 120 -23.56 5.67 -5.98
CA VAL A 120 -23.22 6.32 -4.71
C VAL A 120 -23.43 7.82 -4.82
N PHE A 121 -23.97 8.43 -3.77
CA PHE A 121 -24.20 9.86 -3.65
C PHE A 121 -23.43 10.38 -2.44
N THR A 122 -22.50 11.29 -2.67
CA THR A 122 -21.72 11.93 -1.60
C THR A 122 -22.08 13.39 -1.55
N THR A 123 -22.60 13.85 -0.41
CA THR A 123 -22.90 15.26 -0.18
C THR A 123 -21.76 15.93 0.55
N ILE A 124 -21.18 16.96 -0.07
CA ILE A 124 -20.10 17.79 0.47
C ILE A 124 -20.55 19.25 0.64
N GLY A 125 -19.79 20.02 1.41
CA GLY A 125 -19.88 21.48 1.44
C GLY A 125 -19.53 22.08 0.09
N SER A 126 -20.22 23.17 -0.26
CA SER A 126 -19.99 23.88 -1.52
C SER A 126 -18.71 24.72 -1.52
N GLU A 127 -18.21 25.14 -0.36
CA GLU A 127 -16.92 25.83 -0.23
C GLU A 127 -15.78 24.83 -0.02
N VAL A 128 -14.67 25.04 -0.72
CA VAL A 128 -13.42 24.29 -0.57
C VAL A 128 -12.34 25.24 -0.07
N VAL A 129 -11.57 24.84 0.95
CA VAL A 129 -10.36 25.60 1.32
C VAL A 129 -9.20 25.03 0.53
N LEU A 130 -8.59 25.86 -0.32
CA LEU A 130 -7.37 25.53 -1.04
C LEU A 130 -6.20 26.33 -0.48
N VAL A 131 -5.08 25.65 -0.25
CA VAL A 131 -3.78 26.27 0.01
C VAL A 131 -2.84 25.84 -1.10
N ASP A 132 -2.27 26.81 -1.82
CA ASP A 132 -1.36 26.53 -2.93
C ASP A 132 -0.05 25.87 -2.44
N SER A 133 0.78 25.42 -3.38
CA SER A 133 2.07 24.78 -3.07
C SER A 133 3.07 25.70 -2.34
N LEU A 134 2.83 27.02 -2.31
CA LEU A 134 3.64 28.00 -1.58
C LEU A 134 3.09 28.28 -0.16
N GLY A 135 1.99 27.63 0.24
CA GLY A 135 1.34 27.83 1.53
C GLY A 135 0.42 29.05 1.58
N ALA A 136 0.11 29.67 0.43
CA ALA A 136 -0.82 30.80 0.39
C ALA A 136 -2.27 30.31 0.22
N PRO A 137 -3.22 30.80 1.04
CA PRO A 137 -4.62 30.44 0.89
C PRO A 137 -5.21 31.10 -0.36
N VAL A 138 -6.03 30.35 -1.11
CA VAL A 138 -6.83 30.89 -2.21
C VAL A 138 -8.03 31.63 -1.61
N ALA A 139 -8.13 32.94 -1.88
CA ALA A 139 -9.17 33.80 -1.29
C ALA A 139 -9.95 34.58 -2.38
N PRO A 140 -11.30 34.56 -2.36
CA PRO A 140 -12.15 33.79 -1.43
C PRO A 140 -12.07 32.28 -1.69
N ASN A 141 -12.52 31.47 -0.73
CA ASN A 141 -12.60 30.01 -0.88
C ASN A 141 -13.31 29.65 -2.21
N PRO A 142 -12.72 28.78 -3.04
CA PRO A 142 -13.37 28.31 -4.25
C PRO A 142 -14.68 27.58 -3.96
N ILE A 143 -15.62 27.67 -4.92
CA ILE A 143 -16.92 27.00 -4.84
C ILE A 143 -16.96 25.78 -5.77
N VAL A 144 -17.49 24.66 -5.30
CA VAL A 144 -17.71 23.48 -6.12
C VAL A 144 -18.70 23.82 -7.24
N ALA A 145 -18.28 23.62 -8.49
CA ALA A 145 -19.11 23.85 -9.66
C ALA A 145 -20.09 22.69 -9.88
N ALA A 146 -21.35 23.02 -10.16
CA ALA A 146 -22.31 22.05 -10.65
C ALA A 146 -21.93 21.57 -12.07
N ASN A 147 -22.13 20.30 -12.34
CA ASN A 147 -21.81 19.67 -13.63
C ASN A 147 -22.75 18.47 -13.89
N ALA A 148 -22.43 17.62 -14.87
CA ALA A 148 -23.30 16.49 -15.24
C ALA A 148 -23.54 15.46 -14.11
N TRP A 149 -22.72 15.48 -13.07
CA TRP A 149 -22.70 14.49 -11.99
C TRP A 149 -22.56 15.13 -10.60
N THR A 150 -22.61 16.46 -10.53
CA THR A 150 -22.56 17.24 -9.30
C THR A 150 -23.71 18.24 -9.31
N THR A 151 -24.61 18.12 -8.34
CA THR A 151 -25.73 19.06 -8.17
C THR A 151 -25.54 19.86 -6.89
N CYS A 152 -25.54 21.18 -6.99
CA CYS A 152 -25.38 22.07 -5.83
C CYS A 152 -26.69 22.76 -5.48
N ILE A 153 -27.07 22.70 -4.20
CA ILE A 153 -28.26 23.36 -3.65
C ILE A 153 -27.83 24.09 -2.38
N ALA A 154 -27.98 25.42 -2.38
CA ALA A 154 -27.53 26.29 -1.30
C ALA A 154 -26.03 26.08 -1.00
N ASP A 155 -25.69 25.68 0.22
CA ASP A 155 -24.33 25.52 0.74
C ASP A 155 -23.76 24.11 0.55
N LYS A 156 -24.47 23.20 -0.14
CA LYS A 156 -24.08 21.80 -0.31
C LYS A 156 -24.09 21.37 -1.77
N CYS A 157 -23.20 20.44 -2.11
CA CYS A 157 -23.14 19.80 -3.42
C CYS A 157 -23.18 18.28 -3.26
N THR A 158 -24.03 17.61 -4.03
CA THR A 158 -24.09 16.15 -4.10
C THR A 158 -23.43 15.67 -5.37
N ILE A 159 -22.40 14.84 -5.21
CA ILE A 159 -21.67 14.17 -6.29
C ILE A 159 -22.27 12.76 -6.48
N GLU A 160 -22.67 12.43 -7.69
CA GLU A 160 -23.18 11.11 -8.10
C GLU A 160 -22.07 10.30 -8.77
N ILE A 161 -21.80 9.11 -8.24
CA ILE A 161 -20.93 8.11 -8.86
C ILE A 161 -21.83 7.00 -9.44
N ALA A 162 -21.95 6.96 -10.77
CA ALA A 162 -22.75 5.97 -11.49
C ALA A 162 -21.97 4.66 -11.72
N GLN A 163 -21.52 4.02 -10.65
CA GLN A 163 -20.77 2.77 -10.68
C GLN A 163 -21.47 1.69 -9.85
N SER A 164 -21.63 0.50 -10.43
CA SER A 164 -22.18 -0.65 -9.71
C SER A 164 -21.13 -1.18 -8.73
N VAL A 165 -21.55 -1.47 -7.49
CA VAL A 165 -20.72 -2.12 -6.48
C VAL A 165 -21.47 -3.27 -5.83
N THR A 166 -20.79 -4.40 -5.64
CA THR A 166 -21.31 -5.49 -4.80
C THR A 166 -20.56 -5.47 -3.48
N VAL A 167 -21.30 -5.27 -2.39
CA VAL A 167 -20.76 -5.29 -1.04
C VAL A 167 -21.07 -6.63 -0.40
N VAL A 168 -20.04 -7.38 -0.03
CA VAL A 168 -20.12 -8.60 0.78
C VAL A 168 -19.72 -8.33 2.22
N ASN A 169 -19.95 -9.31 3.11
CA ASN A 169 -19.62 -9.17 4.53
C ASN A 169 -18.13 -8.87 4.72
N ASN A 170 -17.81 -7.91 5.58
CA ASN A 170 -16.46 -7.45 5.89
C ASN A 170 -15.69 -6.85 4.70
N GLN A 171 -16.38 -6.50 3.61
CA GLN A 171 -15.76 -5.79 2.50
C GLN A 171 -15.58 -4.31 2.83
N SER A 172 -14.44 -3.75 2.46
CA SER A 172 -14.23 -2.31 2.51
C SER A 172 -14.70 -1.67 1.20
N VAL A 173 -15.23 -0.47 1.26
CA VAL A 173 -15.49 0.34 0.07
C VAL A 173 -14.75 1.65 0.29
N VAL A 174 -14.03 2.11 -0.73
CA VAL A 174 -13.22 3.31 -0.63
C VAL A 174 -13.79 4.37 -1.59
N LEU A 175 -14.04 5.56 -1.05
CA LEU A 175 -14.29 6.76 -1.82
C LEU A 175 -12.98 7.51 -2.02
N ASP A 176 -12.55 7.57 -3.26
CA ASP A 176 -11.31 8.22 -3.67
C ASP A 176 -11.63 9.64 -4.18
N PHE A 177 -11.04 10.64 -3.51
CA PHE A 177 -11.19 12.05 -3.83
C PHE A 177 -10.29 12.51 -5.00
N ASP A 178 -9.76 11.61 -5.83
CA ASP A 178 -9.06 11.84 -7.12
C ASP A 178 -8.60 13.29 -7.35
N LEU A 179 -7.72 13.78 -6.48
CA LEU A 179 -7.29 15.18 -6.52
C LEU A 179 -6.48 15.49 -7.79
N LYS A 180 -5.91 14.47 -8.44
CA LYS A 180 -5.28 14.60 -9.76
C LYS A 180 -6.27 15.07 -10.82
N SER A 181 -7.56 14.76 -10.66
CA SER A 181 -8.65 15.22 -11.52
C SER A 181 -9.38 16.46 -10.99
N PHE A 182 -8.93 17.05 -9.88
CA PHE A 182 -9.48 18.27 -9.30
C PHE A 182 -9.07 19.49 -10.14
N ASP A 183 -10.03 20.11 -10.81
CA ASP A 183 -9.78 21.25 -11.70
C ASP A 183 -10.23 22.55 -11.05
N TYR A 184 -9.28 23.41 -10.69
CA TYR A 184 -9.55 24.75 -10.17
C TYR A 184 -9.44 25.77 -11.29
N ASP A 185 -10.54 26.49 -11.55
CA ASP A 185 -10.58 27.60 -12.48
C ASP A 185 -10.47 28.93 -11.72
N PRO A 186 -9.30 29.62 -11.76
CA PRO A 186 -9.12 30.89 -11.07
C PRO A 186 -9.95 32.03 -11.67
N ALA A 187 -10.43 31.93 -12.92
CA ALA A 187 -11.22 32.98 -13.54
C ALA A 187 -12.65 33.02 -12.98
N THR A 188 -13.21 31.85 -12.65
CA THR A 188 -14.54 31.71 -12.06
C THR A 188 -14.51 31.46 -10.55
N ASN A 189 -13.32 31.22 -10.00
CA ASN A 189 -13.09 30.78 -8.62
C ASN A 189 -13.91 29.53 -8.26
N THR A 190 -13.94 28.57 -9.18
CA THR A 190 -14.68 27.32 -9.00
C THR A 190 -13.79 26.11 -9.09
N VAL A 191 -14.25 25.03 -8.46
CA VAL A 191 -13.58 23.73 -8.42
C VAL A 191 -14.51 22.68 -9.03
N THR A 192 -13.98 21.87 -9.94
CA THR A 192 -14.64 20.64 -10.37
C THR A 192 -14.13 19.48 -9.51
N ALA A 193 -14.89 19.13 -8.47
CA ALA A 193 -14.57 17.99 -7.63
C ALA A 193 -14.83 16.66 -8.37
N LYS A 194 -13.94 15.70 -8.19
CA LYS A 194 -14.06 14.36 -8.77
C LYS A 194 -14.01 13.32 -7.65
N LEU A 195 -14.91 12.34 -7.74
CA LEU A 195 -15.02 11.25 -6.78
C LEU A 195 -15.09 9.92 -7.54
N ALA A 196 -14.31 8.94 -7.12
CA ALA A 196 -14.33 7.59 -7.66
C ALA A 196 -14.66 6.57 -6.58
N LEU A 197 -15.32 5.48 -6.97
CA LEU A 197 -15.59 4.36 -6.11
C LEU A 197 -14.60 3.24 -6.43
N GLN A 198 -13.88 2.78 -5.40
CA GLN A 198 -12.97 1.64 -5.53
C GLN A 198 -13.53 0.45 -4.73
N GLU A 199 -13.72 -0.69 -5.41
CA GLU A 199 -14.04 -1.95 -4.75
C GLU A 199 -12.76 -2.52 -4.11
N SER A 200 -12.81 -2.92 -2.83
CA SER A 200 -11.62 -3.33 -2.05
C SER A 200 -11.01 -4.68 -2.42
N CYS A 201 -11.05 -5.11 -3.68
CA CYS A 201 -10.30 -6.30 -4.07
C CYS A 201 -8.78 -6.09 -3.97
N SER A 202 -8.32 -4.85 -3.74
CA SER A 202 -6.90 -4.50 -3.72
C SER A 202 -6.61 -3.16 -3.02
N ALA A 203 -7.41 -2.72 -2.03
CA ALA A 203 -7.07 -1.49 -1.30
C ALA A 203 -5.74 -1.62 -0.54
N SER A 204 -5.41 -2.83 -0.05
CA SER A 204 -4.06 -3.17 0.42
C SER A 204 -3.07 -3.28 -0.75
N GLN A 205 -3.40 -3.97 -1.84
CA GLN A 205 -2.47 -4.15 -2.98
C GLN A 205 -2.08 -2.85 -3.70
N ARG A 206 -2.97 -1.86 -3.84
CA ARG A 206 -2.60 -0.54 -4.39
C ARG A 206 -1.95 0.38 -3.37
N TYR A 207 -2.26 0.21 -2.08
CA TYR A 207 -1.48 0.82 -1.00
C TYR A 207 -0.01 0.38 -1.07
N PHE A 208 0.26 -0.85 -1.50
CA PHE A 208 1.63 -1.32 -1.74
C PHE A 208 2.25 -0.80 -3.06
N GLU A 209 1.47 -0.56 -4.13
CA GLU A 209 2.01 -0.03 -5.40
C GLU A 209 2.38 1.46 -5.35
N GLU A 210 1.76 2.28 -4.50
CA GLU A 210 2.14 3.70 -4.33
C GLU A 210 3.13 3.94 -3.16
N LYS A 211 3.52 2.88 -2.42
CA LYS A 211 4.54 2.94 -1.35
C LYS A 211 5.98 3.04 -1.86
N GLU A 212 6.22 2.98 -3.18
CA GLU A 212 7.59 3.04 -3.73
C GLU A 212 8.36 4.33 -3.36
N ASP A 213 7.66 5.40 -2.93
CA ASP A 213 8.28 6.65 -2.47
C ASP A 213 8.38 6.79 -0.94
N ASP A 214 7.76 5.91 -0.15
CA ASP A 214 7.81 5.97 1.31
C ASP A 214 9.00 5.14 1.84
N PHE A 215 9.68 5.68 2.85
CA PHE A 215 10.73 4.93 3.53
C PHE A 215 10.09 3.89 4.45
N GLU A 216 10.64 2.67 4.48
CA GLU A 216 10.23 1.63 5.42
C GLU A 216 11.32 1.42 6.45
N LEU A 217 10.91 1.29 7.71
CA LEU A 217 11.79 1.03 8.84
C LEU A 217 11.15 -0.03 9.73
N LYS A 218 11.82 -1.17 9.93
CA LYS A 218 11.43 -2.16 10.94
C LYS A 218 12.41 -2.17 12.10
N GLY A 219 11.91 -2.38 13.31
CA GLY A 219 12.77 -2.44 14.49
C GLY A 219 12.02 -2.65 15.80
N THR A 220 12.76 -2.77 16.89
CA THR A 220 12.19 -2.96 18.24
C THR A 220 12.24 -1.66 19.03
N ILE A 221 11.09 -1.21 19.54
CA ILE A 221 10.98 -0.02 20.38
C ILE A 221 11.89 -0.17 21.62
N GLN A 222 12.80 0.77 21.83
CA GLN A 222 13.68 0.82 23.00
C GLN A 222 13.12 1.75 24.07
N THR A 223 12.77 2.97 23.65
CA THR A 223 12.38 4.06 24.55
C THR A 223 11.20 4.81 23.96
N LYS A 224 10.19 5.11 24.78
CA LYS A 224 9.11 6.03 24.42
C LYS A 224 9.43 7.43 24.94
N ALA A 225 9.12 8.44 24.14
CA ALA A 225 9.20 9.85 24.49
C ALA A 225 7.86 10.55 24.20
N ALA A 226 7.73 11.82 24.57
CA ALA A 226 6.56 12.58 24.16
C ALA A 226 6.61 12.83 22.64
N GLY A 227 5.61 12.36 21.90
CA GLY A 227 5.50 12.56 20.45
C GLY A 227 6.36 11.63 19.58
N GLY A 228 6.90 10.55 20.13
CA GLY A 228 7.74 9.63 19.37
C GLY A 228 8.42 8.57 20.23
N PHE A 229 9.20 7.71 19.60
CA PHE A 229 9.92 6.61 20.25
C PHE A 229 11.21 6.30 19.51
N ASP A 230 12.22 5.78 20.20
CA ASP A 230 13.42 5.28 19.55
C ASP A 230 13.28 3.78 19.32
N ILE A 231 13.71 3.32 18.15
CA ILE A 231 13.78 1.89 17.83
C ILE A 231 15.23 1.47 17.63
N THR A 232 15.52 0.22 17.97
CA THR A 232 16.68 -0.46 17.40
C THR A 232 16.27 -1.01 16.05
N VAL A 233 16.86 -0.46 15.00
CA VAL A 233 16.56 -0.81 13.60
C VAL A 233 17.03 -2.23 13.30
N THR A 234 16.13 -3.05 12.78
CA THR A 234 16.41 -4.39 12.27
C THR A 234 16.41 -4.42 10.73
N LYS A 235 15.63 -3.54 10.09
CA LYS A 235 15.51 -3.41 8.64
C LYS A 235 15.24 -1.95 8.29
N ALA A 236 15.83 -1.45 7.20
CA ALA A 236 15.47 -0.17 6.61
C ALA A 236 15.48 -0.33 5.08
N GLU A 237 14.40 0.07 4.43
CA GLU A 237 14.27 0.09 2.96
C GLU A 237 14.22 1.51 2.45
N HIS A 238 14.71 1.73 1.23
CA HIS A 238 14.81 3.04 0.57
C HIS A 238 15.74 4.08 1.25
N PHE A 239 16.17 3.88 2.49
CA PHE A 239 17.21 4.67 3.15
C PHE A 239 18.13 3.82 4.04
N MET A 240 19.10 4.48 4.67
CA MET A 240 19.96 3.88 5.67
C MET A 240 20.25 4.88 6.79
N PRO A 241 19.89 4.57 8.04
CA PRO A 241 20.19 5.46 9.16
C PRO A 241 21.67 5.39 9.53
N ASP A 242 22.23 6.52 9.97
CA ASP A 242 23.62 6.63 10.45
C ASP A 242 23.87 5.87 11.76
N SER A 243 22.79 5.44 12.42
CA SER A 243 22.80 4.70 13.68
C SER A 243 21.82 3.53 13.63
N ASN A 244 22.12 2.46 14.38
CA ASN A 244 21.18 1.38 14.63
C ASN A 244 20.03 1.81 15.56
N MET A 245 20.10 3.01 16.13
CA MET A 245 19.02 3.63 16.88
C MET A 245 18.43 4.76 16.05
N VAL A 246 17.13 4.66 15.73
CA VAL A 246 16.41 5.70 14.99
C VAL A 246 15.30 6.24 15.85
N THR A 247 15.25 7.56 15.98
CA THR A 247 14.09 8.25 16.55
C THR A 247 12.97 8.29 15.52
N VAL A 248 11.81 7.78 15.91
CA VAL A 248 10.55 7.86 15.16
C VAL A 248 9.68 8.91 15.83
N THR A 249 9.18 9.86 15.05
CA THR A 249 8.21 10.86 15.49
C THR A 249 6.83 10.53 14.96
N VAL A 250 5.82 10.66 15.82
CA VAL A 250 4.41 10.41 15.48
C VAL A 250 3.60 11.68 15.66
N SER A 251 2.48 11.77 14.95
CA SER A 251 1.54 12.89 15.03
C SER A 251 0.12 12.40 15.29
N GLY A 252 -0.83 13.32 15.45
CA GLY A 252 -2.25 12.97 15.53
C GLY A 252 -2.82 12.33 14.25
N ASN A 253 -2.06 12.38 13.15
CA ASN A 253 -2.43 11.77 11.87
C ASN A 253 -1.72 10.43 11.61
N THR A 254 -0.80 10.00 12.48
CA THR A 254 -0.12 8.72 12.30
C THR A 254 -1.14 7.59 12.47
N LEU A 255 -1.24 6.73 11.46
CA LEU A 255 -2.06 5.54 11.48
C LEU A 255 -1.36 4.46 12.33
N PHE A 256 -2.12 3.81 13.21
CA PHE A 256 -1.62 2.68 13.99
C PHE A 256 -2.39 1.43 13.59
N THR A 257 -1.67 0.42 13.11
CA THR A 257 -2.22 -0.83 12.62
C THR A 257 -1.57 -2.02 13.32
N CYS A 258 -2.16 -3.18 13.10
CA CYS A 258 -1.49 -4.46 13.32
C CYS A 258 -1.15 -4.98 11.92
N ASP A 259 0.02 -5.61 11.75
CA ASP A 259 0.37 -6.17 10.45
C ASP A 259 -0.77 -7.07 9.93
N GLY A 260 -1.15 -6.80 8.68
CA GLY A 260 -2.43 -7.15 8.07
C GLY A 260 -2.46 -8.48 7.34
N ASP A 261 -1.34 -9.20 7.28
CA ASP A 261 -1.26 -10.46 6.56
C ASP A 261 -1.92 -11.62 7.32
N ASP A 262 -2.07 -11.51 8.64
CA ASP A 262 -2.78 -12.50 9.42
C ASP A 262 -4.21 -12.05 9.73
N SER A 263 -5.17 -12.86 9.26
CA SER A 263 -6.59 -12.87 9.60
C SER A 263 -6.93 -12.98 11.12
N LEU A 264 -5.94 -12.74 12.00
CA LEU A 264 -6.00 -12.85 13.45
C LEU A 264 -6.13 -11.46 14.10
N ILE A 265 -7.38 -11.14 14.43
CA ILE A 265 -7.82 -10.48 15.68
C ILE A 265 -6.79 -9.50 16.31
N SER A 266 -6.98 -8.22 16.01
CA SER A 266 -6.59 -7.02 16.79
C SER A 266 -5.49 -7.24 17.84
N CYS A 267 -4.27 -6.81 17.54
CA CYS A 267 -3.18 -6.66 18.51
C CYS A 267 -3.46 -5.63 19.64
N GLY A 268 -4.66 -5.02 19.65
CA GLY A 268 -5.10 -4.09 20.70
C GLY A 268 -4.49 -2.70 20.57
N ILE A 269 -3.80 -2.42 19.46
CA ILE A 269 -3.17 -1.13 19.18
C ILE A 269 -4.14 -0.29 18.35
N SER A 270 -4.40 0.92 18.83
CA SER A 270 -5.25 1.91 18.16
C SER A 270 -4.66 3.32 18.21
N ALA A 271 -3.66 3.54 19.06
CA ALA A 271 -3.00 4.82 19.24
C ALA A 271 -1.57 4.67 19.74
N TYR A 272 -0.81 5.77 19.70
CA TYR A 272 0.55 5.88 20.23
C TYR A 272 0.70 5.39 21.68
N ASP A 273 -0.31 5.60 22.53
CA ASP A 273 -0.26 5.21 23.95
C ASP A 273 -0.22 3.69 24.14
N ASP A 274 -0.71 2.93 23.17
CA ASP A 274 -0.73 1.47 23.23
C ASP A 274 0.65 0.84 22.98
N LEU A 275 1.57 1.57 22.34
CA LEU A 275 2.93 1.11 22.09
C LEU A 275 3.72 0.95 23.39
N GLN A 276 4.65 0.00 23.45
CA GLN A 276 5.51 -0.28 24.60
C GLN A 276 6.94 -0.60 24.16
N ALA A 277 7.91 -0.34 25.04
CA ALA A 277 9.28 -0.82 24.82
C ALA A 277 9.30 -2.34 24.71
N GLY A 278 10.09 -2.85 23.77
CA GLY A 278 10.18 -4.27 23.43
C GLY A 278 9.21 -4.73 22.34
N MET A 279 8.22 -3.91 21.94
CA MET A 279 7.38 -4.22 20.77
C MET A 279 8.20 -4.08 19.50
N THR A 280 7.98 -4.99 18.56
CA THR A 280 8.49 -4.83 17.20
C THR A 280 7.46 -4.11 16.36
N VAL A 281 7.97 -3.21 15.53
CA VAL A 281 7.16 -2.33 14.71
C VAL A 281 7.75 -2.22 13.32
N GLU A 282 6.85 -2.07 12.36
CA GLU A 282 7.12 -1.59 11.03
C GLU A 282 6.59 -0.17 10.92
N ILE A 283 7.41 0.73 10.38
CA ILE A 283 7.12 2.15 10.25
C ILE A 283 7.24 2.51 8.78
N HIS A 284 6.18 3.12 8.25
CA HIS A 284 6.22 3.77 6.95
C HIS A 284 6.11 5.28 7.13
N GLY A 285 6.87 6.03 6.33
CA GLY A 285 6.86 7.48 6.41
C GLY A 285 8.06 8.14 5.76
N GLN A 286 8.43 9.31 6.30
CA GLN A 286 9.38 10.21 5.68
C GLN A 286 10.68 10.27 6.50
N TRP A 287 11.82 10.09 5.83
CA TRP A 287 13.15 10.19 6.42
C TRP A 287 13.75 11.57 6.16
N ASP A 288 14.10 12.32 7.21
CA ASP A 288 14.66 13.67 7.08
C ASP A 288 16.21 13.70 7.11
N GLY A 289 16.85 12.52 7.12
CA GLY A 289 18.29 12.38 7.31
C GLY A 289 18.71 12.10 8.76
N GLN A 290 17.83 12.33 9.75
CA GLN A 290 18.13 12.12 11.17
C GLN A 290 17.08 11.28 11.89
N LYS A 291 15.81 11.44 11.54
CA LYS A 291 14.67 10.77 12.18
C LYS A 291 13.63 10.38 11.15
N MET A 292 12.80 9.42 11.57
CA MET A 292 11.65 8.96 10.80
C MET A 292 10.41 9.73 11.26
N VAL A 293 9.67 10.33 10.33
CA VAL A 293 8.34 10.92 10.60
C VAL A 293 7.31 9.90 10.13
N ALA A 294 6.63 9.24 11.06
CA ALA A 294 5.75 8.11 10.77
C ALA A 294 4.40 8.57 10.22
N ASN A 295 4.05 8.06 9.04
CA ASN A 295 2.70 8.08 8.49
C ASN A 295 1.90 6.89 9.05
N GLU A 296 2.55 5.73 9.14
CA GLU A 296 2.00 4.50 9.70
C GLU A 296 3.00 3.86 10.68
N VAL A 297 2.47 3.29 11.76
CA VAL A 297 3.18 2.36 12.63
C VAL A 297 2.34 1.10 12.78
N ALA A 298 2.80 0.01 12.16
CA ALA A 298 2.23 -1.31 12.31
C ALA A 298 2.97 -2.05 13.43
N VAL A 299 2.24 -2.63 14.38
CA VAL A 299 2.83 -3.57 15.34
C VAL A 299 2.85 -4.95 14.72
N ASP A 300 4.07 -5.45 14.59
CA ASP A 300 4.40 -6.76 14.04
C ASP A 300 4.46 -7.73 15.24
N ASN A 301 3.48 -8.65 15.27
CA ASN A 301 3.24 -9.59 16.37
C ASN A 301 3.63 -11.02 15.98
N ASP A 302 3.87 -11.25 14.71
CA ASP A 302 4.42 -12.46 14.18
C ASP A 302 5.93 -12.51 14.47
N ASN A 303 6.41 -13.69 14.87
CA ASN A 303 7.85 -13.90 15.05
C ASN A 303 8.54 -14.09 13.69
N ASP A 304 7.93 -13.63 12.60
CA ASP A 304 8.48 -13.59 11.25
C ASP A 304 9.37 -12.35 11.05
N ILE A 305 9.58 -11.54 12.10
CA ILE A 305 10.87 -10.87 12.42
C ILE A 305 11.97 -11.91 12.67
N LYS A 306 12.05 -12.90 11.79
CA LYS A 306 13.32 -13.43 11.38
C LYS A 306 13.94 -12.29 10.60
N SER A 307 15.01 -11.73 11.13
CA SER A 307 15.86 -10.77 10.43
C SER A 307 15.89 -11.09 8.94
N SER A 308 15.14 -10.33 8.15
CA SER A 308 15.19 -10.42 6.69
C SER A 308 16.58 -9.98 6.20
N GLY A 309 17.36 -9.31 7.05
CA GLY A 309 18.81 -9.24 6.98
C GLY A 309 19.45 -10.60 7.32
N ALA A 310 19.93 -11.27 6.26
CA ALA A 310 20.54 -12.60 6.15
C ALA A 310 19.91 -13.77 6.93
N ALA A 311 19.22 -14.61 6.14
CA ALA A 311 19.02 -16.02 6.38
C ALA A 311 18.11 -16.42 7.55
N SER A 312 16.80 -16.31 7.31
CA SER A 312 15.91 -17.49 7.48
C SER A 312 16.06 -18.49 6.32
N CYS A 313 17.24 -18.57 5.69
CA CYS A 313 17.59 -19.74 4.93
C CYS A 313 17.74 -20.87 5.94
N SER A 314 17.08 -21.98 5.64
CA SER A 314 17.11 -23.26 6.36
C SER A 314 18.37 -23.49 7.20
N SER A 315 18.22 -23.97 8.43
CA SER A 315 19.30 -24.46 9.30
C SER A 315 20.45 -25.11 8.50
N GLY A 316 21.56 -24.40 8.28
CA GLY A 316 22.65 -24.89 7.43
C GLY A 316 23.52 -23.86 6.70
N CYS A 317 23.17 -22.58 6.70
CA CYS A 317 24.01 -21.58 6.03
C CYS A 317 25.27 -21.23 6.82
N THR A 318 26.40 -21.20 6.12
CA THR A 318 27.64 -20.64 6.65
C THR A 318 27.74 -19.20 6.16
N GLY A 319 27.34 -18.26 7.03
CA GLY A 319 27.33 -16.83 6.74
C GLY A 319 28.53 -16.09 7.34
N PRO A 320 28.75 -14.83 6.94
CA PRO A 320 29.72 -13.96 7.59
C PRO A 320 29.39 -13.76 9.08
N ASP A 321 30.41 -13.68 9.94
CA ASP A 321 30.20 -13.35 11.36
C ASP A 321 30.06 -11.83 11.61
N ARG A 322 30.35 -11.02 10.59
CA ARG A 322 30.32 -9.55 10.68
C ARG A 322 28.90 -9.01 10.44
N SER A 323 28.52 -8.01 11.24
CA SER A 323 27.27 -7.26 11.12
C SER A 323 27.54 -5.89 10.51
N ALA A 324 26.62 -5.38 9.69
CA ALA A 324 26.60 -4.03 9.17
C ALA A 324 26.62 -2.96 10.28
N THR A 325 26.11 -3.29 11.47
CA THR A 325 26.15 -2.40 12.66
C THR A 325 27.56 -2.18 13.20
N GLY A 326 28.55 -2.97 12.77
CA GLY A 326 29.95 -2.79 13.12
C GLY A 326 30.65 -1.64 12.37
N TYR A 327 29.95 -0.96 11.45
CA TYR A 327 30.46 0.14 10.64
C TYR A 327 29.75 1.45 10.98
N THR A 328 30.40 2.57 10.69
CA THR A 328 29.87 3.91 10.98
C THR A 328 29.84 4.79 9.73
N GLY A 329 29.06 5.88 9.75
CA GLY A 329 29.00 6.87 8.67
C GLY A 329 28.53 6.29 7.34
N LEU A 330 27.52 5.41 7.41
CA LEU A 330 27.08 4.62 6.28
C LEU A 330 26.24 5.46 5.31
N THR A 331 26.77 5.74 4.13
CA THR A 331 26.09 6.49 3.07
C THR A 331 25.73 5.56 1.92
N VAL A 332 24.43 5.46 1.60
CA VAL A 332 23.94 4.69 0.44
C VAL A 332 24.60 5.20 -0.83
N GLN A 333 25.07 4.28 -1.65
CA GLN A 333 25.68 4.60 -2.93
C GLN A 333 24.74 4.24 -4.07
N LYS A 334 24.98 4.86 -5.23
CA LYS A 334 24.30 4.46 -6.46
C LYS A 334 24.58 2.97 -6.72
N GLU A 335 23.52 2.23 -7.01
CA GLU A 335 23.55 0.83 -7.42
C GLU A 335 24.64 0.53 -8.46
N ILE A 336 25.28 -0.63 -8.34
CA ILE A 336 26.23 -1.16 -9.32
C ILE A 336 25.58 -2.32 -10.07
N LYS A 337 25.56 -2.23 -11.40
CA LYS A 337 25.23 -3.34 -12.31
C LYS A 337 26.49 -3.80 -13.04
N ALA A 338 26.76 -5.10 -13.08
CA ALA A 338 27.97 -5.63 -13.69
C ALA A 338 27.83 -7.06 -14.20
N ASN A 339 28.39 -7.31 -15.39
CA ASN A 339 28.47 -8.64 -16.00
C ASN A 339 29.75 -9.39 -15.63
N THR A 340 30.60 -8.78 -14.81
CA THR A 340 31.86 -9.37 -14.35
C THR A 340 32.09 -9.02 -12.89
N PHE A 341 32.27 -10.05 -12.07
CA PHE A 341 32.56 -9.94 -10.65
C PHE A 341 33.37 -11.16 -10.19
N SER A 342 33.95 -11.08 -9.00
CA SER A 342 34.54 -12.25 -8.34
C SER A 342 34.05 -12.34 -6.90
N PHE A 343 33.73 -13.55 -6.46
CA PHE A 343 33.36 -13.83 -5.08
C PHE A 343 34.54 -14.45 -4.33
N ASP A 344 34.91 -13.85 -3.20
CA ASP A 344 35.82 -14.43 -2.22
C ASP A 344 34.99 -15.07 -1.08
N PRO A 345 34.82 -16.40 -1.09
CA PRO A 345 34.04 -17.10 -0.07
C PRO A 345 34.71 -17.07 1.30
N SER A 346 36.03 -16.85 1.38
CA SER A 346 36.74 -16.79 2.66
C SER A 346 36.60 -15.43 3.33
N GLY A 347 36.61 -14.36 2.53
CA GLY A 347 36.38 -13.00 2.98
C GLY A 347 34.90 -12.66 3.15
N TYR A 348 33.98 -13.45 2.59
CA TYR A 348 32.59 -13.07 2.34
C TYR A 348 32.52 -11.71 1.66
N ALA A 349 33.22 -11.60 0.52
CA ALA A 349 33.35 -10.34 -0.20
C ALA A 349 33.21 -10.53 -1.71
N ILE A 350 32.64 -9.53 -2.37
CA ILE A 350 32.47 -9.49 -3.82
C ILE A 350 33.31 -8.36 -4.38
N SER A 351 34.17 -8.65 -5.34
CA SER A 351 34.88 -7.62 -6.08
C SER A 351 34.16 -7.33 -7.39
N VAL A 352 33.71 -6.09 -7.56
CA VAL A 352 32.94 -5.62 -8.73
C VAL A 352 33.30 -4.17 -9.05
N SER A 353 33.57 -3.87 -10.32
CA SER A 353 33.91 -2.50 -10.78
C SER A 353 35.00 -1.79 -9.96
N GLY A 354 36.01 -2.54 -9.51
CA GLY A 354 37.13 -2.01 -8.70
C GLY A 354 36.80 -1.75 -7.23
N LYS A 355 35.61 -2.13 -6.76
CA LYS A 355 35.20 -2.08 -5.35
C LYS A 355 35.14 -3.49 -4.77
N THR A 356 35.40 -3.60 -3.48
CA THR A 356 35.20 -4.83 -2.71
C THR A 356 34.03 -4.61 -1.75
N LEU A 357 32.89 -5.22 -2.07
CA LEU A 357 31.67 -5.18 -1.28
C LEU A 357 31.73 -6.29 -0.22
N LEU A 358 31.67 -5.91 1.04
CA LEU A 358 31.61 -6.84 2.16
C LEU A 358 30.18 -7.34 2.32
N ILE A 359 30.01 -8.66 2.36
CA ILE A 359 28.75 -9.31 2.73
C ILE A 359 28.72 -9.39 4.25
N THR A 360 27.58 -9.00 4.81
CA THR A 360 27.30 -8.98 6.25
C THR A 360 26.14 -9.90 6.58
N LYS A 361 25.87 -10.09 7.88
CA LYS A 361 24.68 -10.78 8.38
C LYS A 361 23.38 -10.09 7.98
N GLU A 362 23.42 -8.90 7.41
CA GLU A 362 22.24 -8.16 7.01
C GLU A 362 22.10 -8.11 5.49
N THR A 363 23.11 -8.59 4.75
CA THR A 363 23.09 -8.58 3.29
C THR A 363 22.08 -9.59 2.76
N VAL A 364 21.10 -9.10 2.00
CA VAL A 364 20.15 -9.91 1.24
C VAL A 364 20.83 -10.37 -0.06
N ILE A 365 20.70 -11.65 -0.38
CA ILE A 365 21.21 -12.19 -1.64
C ILE A 365 20.10 -12.89 -2.38
N GLU A 366 19.76 -12.36 -3.54
CA GLU A 366 18.71 -12.83 -4.42
C GLU A 366 19.32 -13.47 -5.66
N LEU A 367 18.65 -14.53 -6.12
CA LEU A 367 18.94 -15.22 -7.35
C LEU A 367 17.67 -15.23 -8.18
N ASP A 368 17.71 -14.47 -9.28
CA ASP A 368 16.70 -14.42 -10.31
C ASP A 368 16.99 -15.53 -11.33
N ALA A 369 16.08 -16.50 -11.40
CA ALA A 369 16.10 -17.61 -12.33
C ALA A 369 14.95 -17.56 -13.34
N GLY A 370 14.50 -16.36 -13.73
CA GLY A 370 13.44 -16.13 -14.73
C GLY A 370 12.17 -15.58 -14.08
N ASP A 371 11.13 -16.42 -13.95
CA ASP A 371 9.87 -16.02 -13.28
C ASP A 371 9.90 -16.31 -11.76
N GLU A 372 11.02 -16.78 -11.23
CA GLU A 372 11.19 -17.14 -9.82
C GLU A 372 12.38 -16.39 -9.20
N GLU A 373 12.08 -15.57 -8.19
CA GLU A 373 13.08 -14.98 -7.29
C GLU A 373 13.31 -15.91 -6.10
N SER A 374 14.58 -16.17 -5.78
CA SER A 374 14.94 -17.00 -4.63
C SER A 374 16.05 -16.36 -3.79
N TYR A 375 15.92 -16.47 -2.47
CA TYR A 375 16.94 -15.99 -1.54
C TYR A 375 17.97 -17.09 -1.26
N ILE A 376 19.25 -16.78 -1.47
CA ILE A 376 20.35 -17.75 -1.34
C ILE A 376 21.34 -17.32 -0.26
N CYS A 377 22.11 -18.30 0.23
CA CYS A 377 23.19 -18.03 1.17
C CYS A 377 24.47 -17.60 0.44
N PRO A 378 25.37 -16.85 1.10
CA PRO A 378 26.61 -16.40 0.46
C PRO A 378 27.47 -17.55 -0.08
N ASP A 379 27.46 -18.73 0.57
CA ASP A 379 28.17 -19.93 0.10
C ASP A 379 27.51 -20.60 -1.13
N LYS A 380 26.36 -20.10 -1.57
CA LYS A 380 25.60 -20.56 -2.74
C LYS A 380 25.63 -19.59 -3.90
N ILE A 381 26.38 -18.47 -3.80
CA ILE A 381 26.54 -17.53 -4.91
C ILE A 381 27.05 -18.28 -6.15
N PRO A 382 26.29 -18.28 -7.26
CA PRO A 382 26.67 -19.06 -8.44
C PRO A 382 27.83 -18.40 -9.17
N SER A 383 28.85 -19.19 -9.52
CA SER A 383 29.93 -18.74 -10.41
C SER A 383 29.47 -18.51 -11.86
N SER A 384 28.24 -18.90 -12.18
CA SER A 384 27.66 -18.84 -13.53
C SER A 384 26.69 -17.69 -13.76
N ALA A 385 26.43 -16.84 -12.75
CA ALA A 385 25.55 -15.68 -12.95
C ALA A 385 26.11 -14.74 -14.03
N ARG A 386 25.21 -14.28 -14.90
CA ARG A 386 25.52 -13.45 -16.07
C ARG A 386 25.61 -11.99 -15.72
N GLU A 387 24.76 -11.56 -14.81
CA GLU A 387 24.64 -10.20 -14.33
C GLU A 387 24.50 -10.22 -12.80
N MET A 388 25.03 -9.17 -12.19
CA MET A 388 24.84 -8.86 -10.78
C MET A 388 24.43 -7.41 -10.66
N GLU A 389 23.42 -7.18 -9.83
CA GLU A 389 23.04 -5.87 -9.33
C GLU A 389 23.35 -5.83 -7.83
N ALA A 390 23.96 -4.75 -7.35
CA ALA A 390 24.31 -4.60 -5.95
C ALA A 390 23.96 -3.21 -5.44
N GLU A 391 23.07 -3.19 -4.45
CA GLU A 391 22.86 -2.06 -3.56
C GLU A 391 23.88 -2.12 -2.43
N TYR A 392 24.58 -1.01 -2.19
CA TYR A 392 25.64 -0.98 -1.18
C TYR A 392 25.77 0.40 -0.56
N SER A 393 26.43 0.42 0.59
CA SER A 393 26.76 1.64 1.31
C SER A 393 28.27 1.77 1.44
N GLN A 394 28.72 3.01 1.48
CA GLN A 394 30.07 3.37 1.86
C GLN A 394 30.08 3.73 3.34
N GLY A 395 31.00 3.16 4.12
CA GLY A 395 31.16 3.51 5.54
C GLY A 395 32.60 3.46 5.99
N LEU A 396 32.78 3.51 7.30
CA LEU A 396 34.06 3.39 7.99
C LEU A 396 34.07 2.17 8.92
N ASP A 397 35.16 1.41 8.91
CA ASP A 397 35.41 0.35 9.89
C ASP A 397 35.90 0.90 11.24
N SER A 398 36.19 0.02 12.20
CA SER A 398 36.67 0.40 13.54
C SER A 398 38.04 1.10 13.55
N GLU A 399 38.77 1.05 12.44
CA GLU A 399 40.06 1.71 12.24
C GLU A 399 39.93 2.99 11.40
N ASN A 400 38.69 3.42 11.09
CA ASN A 400 38.36 4.53 10.18
C ASN A 400 38.84 4.33 8.73
N ASN A 401 39.01 3.08 8.29
CA ASN A 401 39.24 2.80 6.87
C ASN A 401 37.90 2.81 6.12
N GLN A 402 37.92 3.32 4.89
CA GLN A 402 36.76 3.26 4.01
C GLN A 402 36.45 1.82 3.60
N VAL A 403 35.19 1.42 3.76
CA VAL A 403 34.67 0.11 3.37
C VAL A 403 33.38 0.25 2.57
N PHE A 404 33.07 -0.77 1.77
CA PHE A 404 31.81 -0.87 1.04
C PHE A 404 31.05 -2.09 1.55
N ILE A 405 29.79 -1.91 1.94
CA ILE A 405 28.99 -2.95 2.59
C ILE A 405 27.77 -3.20 1.70
N ALA A 406 27.64 -4.44 1.23
CA ALA A 406 26.49 -4.84 0.42
C ALA A 406 25.22 -4.88 1.28
N ARG A 407 24.14 -4.29 0.77
CA ARG A 407 22.80 -4.34 1.37
C ARG A 407 21.97 -5.44 0.73
N LYS A 408 21.92 -5.41 -0.60
CA LYS A 408 21.22 -6.38 -1.44
C LYS A 408 22.11 -6.68 -2.63
N ILE A 409 22.21 -7.97 -2.97
CA ILE A 409 22.91 -8.44 -4.16
C ILE A 409 21.95 -9.35 -4.90
N SER A 410 21.57 -8.96 -6.11
CA SER A 410 20.71 -9.75 -6.99
C SER A 410 21.56 -10.30 -8.14
N PHE A 411 21.38 -11.58 -8.45
CA PHE A 411 22.08 -12.28 -9.53
C PHE A 411 21.10 -12.78 -10.57
N GLU A 412 21.38 -12.58 -11.85
CA GLU A 412 20.63 -13.15 -12.98
C GLU A 412 21.41 -14.33 -13.60
N LEU A 413 20.74 -15.46 -13.86
CA LEU A 413 21.36 -16.71 -14.37
C LEU A 413 21.47 -16.89 -15.89
#